data_AF-A0A4Y2CDJ4-F1
#
_entry.id   AF-A0A4Y2CDJ4-F1
#
_cell.length_a   1.000
_cell.length_b   1.000
_cell.length_c   1.000
_cell.angle_alpha   90.00
_cell.angle_beta   90.00
_cell.angle_gamma   90.00
#
_symmetry.space_group_name_H-M   'P 1'
#
loop_
_entity.id
_entity.type
_entity.pdbx_description
1 polymer ?
#
loop_
_entity_poly.entity_id
_entity_poly.type
_entity_poly.pdbx_seq_one_letter_code
_entity_poly.pdbx_strand_id
1 'polypeptide(L)'
;MSIKSPSGRLAKWALQIQSFNPKIEYTPGKANVLADMLSRPTNLNEDVPCDIFAVSADFPVRKSKHIRQEQLKDEELKQIIDCFENSSKDENFANWTSRGYLMN
;
A
#
# COMPACT_ATOMS: atom_id res chain seq x y z
N MET A 1 -19.50 -2.75 12.08
CA MET A 1 -19.61 -4.21 12.25
C MET A 1 -20.09 -4.51 13.66
N SER A 2 -21.16 -5.30 13.84
CA SER A 2 -21.56 -5.79 15.17
C SER A 2 -21.29 -7.30 15.21
N ILE A 3 -20.15 -7.68 15.81
CA ILE A 3 -19.78 -9.08 15.98
C ILE A 3 -20.36 -9.49 17.34
N LYS A 4 -21.23 -10.50 17.36
CA LYS A 4 -21.97 -10.88 18.60
C LYS A 4 -21.04 -11.34 19.73
N SER A 5 -19.82 -11.77 19.44
CA SER A 5 -18.76 -12.06 20.43
C SER A 5 -17.39 -12.17 19.75
N PRO A 6 -16.63 -11.07 19.54
CA PRO A 6 -15.30 -11.18 18.96
C PRO A 6 -14.34 -11.79 20.00
N SER A 7 -13.91 -13.03 19.81
CA SER A 7 -12.89 -13.67 20.64
C SER A 7 -11.68 -14.11 19.81
N GLY A 8 -10.50 -14.13 20.43
CA GLY A 8 -9.26 -14.58 19.80
C GLY A 8 -8.82 -13.75 18.59
N ARG A 9 -8.37 -14.42 17.51
CA ARG A 9 -7.83 -13.77 16.30
C ARG A 9 -8.80 -12.79 15.65
N LEU A 10 -10.11 -13.06 15.69
CA LEU A 10 -11.14 -12.20 15.09
C LEU A 10 -11.23 -10.84 15.80
N ALA A 11 -11.09 -10.80 17.13
CA ALA A 11 -11.16 -9.55 17.89
C ALA A 11 -10.01 -8.59 17.55
N LYS A 12 -8.79 -9.14 17.43
CA LYS A 12 -7.60 -8.35 17.08
C LYS A 12 -7.78 -7.66 15.72
N TRP A 13 -8.17 -8.44 14.70
CA TRP A 13 -8.37 -7.90 13.35
C TRP A 13 -9.59 -6.98 13.26
N ALA A 14 -10.67 -7.26 13.98
CA ALA A 14 -11.85 -6.41 14.01
C ALA A 14 -11.51 -4.97 14.45
N LEU A 15 -10.70 -4.80 15.50
CA LEU A 15 -10.27 -3.48 15.96
C LEU A 15 -9.43 -2.73 14.92
N GLN A 16 -8.50 -3.43 14.26
CA GLN A 16 -7.63 -2.83 13.25
C GLN A 16 -8.40 -2.43 11.98
N ILE A 17 -9.36 -3.27 11.56
CA ILE A 17 -10.10 -3.10 10.32
C ILE A 17 -11.29 -2.13 10.49
N GLN A 18 -11.80 -1.97 11.71
CA GLN A 18 -12.97 -1.12 11.99
C GLN A 18 -12.77 0.35 11.61
N SER A 19 -11.53 0.88 11.67
CA SER A 19 -11.21 2.26 11.26
C SER A 19 -11.57 2.55 9.80
N PHE A 20 -11.57 1.54 8.95
CA PHE A 20 -11.88 1.67 7.52
C PHE A 20 -13.38 1.52 7.22
N ASN A 21 -14.19 1.24 8.24
CA ASN A 21 -15.64 1.01 8.14
C ASN A 21 -16.07 0.11 6.95
N PRO A 22 -15.48 -1.09 6.78
CA PRO A 22 -15.76 -1.90 5.61
C PRO A 22 -17.13 -2.57 5.68
N LYS A 23 -17.70 -2.81 4.49
CA LYS A 23 -18.85 -3.69 4.29
C LYS A 23 -18.33 -5.09 3.94
N ILE A 24 -18.61 -6.07 4.81
CA ILE A 24 -18.23 -7.46 4.57
C ILE A 24 -19.38 -8.17 3.87
N GLU A 25 -19.11 -8.70 2.68
CA GLU A 25 -20.08 -9.46 1.87
C GLU A 25 -19.50 -10.83 1.53
N TYR A 26 -20.37 -11.85 1.49
CA TYR A 26 -19.98 -13.18 1.05
C TYR A 26 -19.78 -13.19 -0.47
N THR A 27 -18.63 -13.71 -0.91
CA THR A 27 -18.35 -13.95 -2.33
C THR A 27 -18.24 -15.45 -2.57
N PRO A 28 -19.08 -16.04 -3.46
CA PRO A 28 -19.00 -17.46 -3.77
C PRO A 28 -17.68 -17.80 -4.48
N GLY A 29 -17.16 -19.01 -4.27
CA GLY A 29 -15.84 -19.42 -4.79
C GLY A 29 -15.69 -19.24 -6.31
N LYS A 30 -16.75 -19.50 -7.09
CA LYS A 30 -16.76 -19.29 -8.54
C LYS A 30 -16.56 -17.83 -8.97
N ALA A 31 -16.88 -16.87 -8.10
CA ALA A 31 -16.67 -15.44 -8.34
C ALA A 31 -15.37 -14.91 -7.68
N ASN A 32 -14.74 -15.70 -6.80
CA ASN A 32 -13.55 -15.31 -6.04
C ASN A 32 -12.24 -15.83 -6.69
N VAL A 33 -12.26 -16.12 -8.00
CA VAL A 33 -11.17 -16.77 -8.74
C VAL A 33 -9.87 -15.96 -8.65
N LEU A 34 -9.95 -14.63 -8.75
CA LEU A 34 -8.77 -13.76 -8.69
C LEU A 34 -8.06 -13.83 -7.33
N ALA A 35 -8.82 -13.72 -6.23
CA ALA A 35 -8.24 -13.81 -4.89
C ALA A 35 -7.69 -15.22 -4.62
N ASP A 36 -8.39 -16.27 -5.08
CA ASP A 36 -7.94 -17.65 -4.97
C ASP A 36 -6.62 -17.86 -5.72
N MET A 37 -6.50 -17.39 -6.97
CA MET A 37 -5.28 -17.46 -7.78
C MET A 37 -4.11 -16.75 -7.11
N LEU A 38 -4.30 -15.52 -6.61
CA LEU A 38 -3.25 -14.74 -5.95
C LEU A 38 -2.83 -15.31 -4.59
N SER A 39 -3.72 -16.04 -3.92
CA SER A 39 -3.43 -16.67 -2.62
C SER A 39 -2.60 -17.95 -2.74
N ARG A 40 -2.55 -18.56 -3.94
CA ARG A 40 -1.79 -19.78 -4.20
C ARG A 40 -0.33 -19.42 -4.46
N PRO A 41 0.62 -20.21 -3.93
CA PRO A 41 2.02 -20.04 -4.30
C PRO A 41 2.16 -20.25 -5.81
N THR A 42 2.80 -19.30 -6.50
CA THR A 42 3.23 -19.50 -7.88
C THR A 42 4.35 -20.53 -7.85
N ASN A 43 4.12 -21.70 -8.44
CA ASN A 43 5.18 -22.68 -8.69
C ASN A 43 6.11 -22.10 -9.77
N LEU A 44 6.98 -21.17 -9.38
CA LEU A 44 7.94 -20.49 -10.26
C LEU A 44 9.06 -21.44 -10.76
N ASN A 45 9.02 -22.71 -10.35
CA ASN A 45 10.03 -23.73 -10.68
C ASN A 45 9.59 -24.69 -11.80
N GLU A 46 8.38 -24.54 -12.32
CA GLU A 46 7.92 -25.31 -13.48
C GLU A 46 7.59 -24.33 -14.60
N ASP A 47 8.14 -24.55 -15.80
CA ASP A 47 7.82 -23.84 -17.05
C ASP A 47 6.38 -24.14 -17.52
N VAL A 48 5.41 -24.11 -16.60
CA VAL A 48 4.01 -24.14 -16.93
C VAL A 48 3.67 -22.71 -17.40
N PRO A 49 3.12 -22.53 -18.60
CA PRO A 49 2.55 -21.26 -19.00
C PRO A 49 1.39 -21.00 -18.06
N CYS A 50 1.69 -20.29 -16.98
CA CYS A 50 0.67 -19.65 -16.19
C CYS A 50 0.02 -18.69 -17.17
N ASP A 51 -1.23 -18.95 -17.54
CA ASP A 51 -2.14 -17.92 -18.01
C ASP A 51 -2.30 -16.94 -16.84
N ILE A 52 -1.24 -16.17 -16.58
CA ILE A 52 -1.26 -15.03 -15.69
C ILE A 52 -2.24 -14.11 -16.39
N PHE A 53 -3.49 -14.12 -15.93
CA PHE A 53 -4.43 -13.07 -16.24
C PHE A 53 -3.75 -11.78 -15.80
N ALA A 54 -3.12 -11.10 -16.75
CA ALA A 54 -2.50 -9.81 -16.52
C ALA A 54 -3.64 -8.89 -16.10
N VAL A 55 -3.73 -8.63 -14.79
CA VAL A 55 -4.69 -7.68 -14.26
C VAL A 55 -4.19 -6.31 -14.68
N SER A 56 -4.72 -5.79 -15.79
CA SER A 56 -4.55 -4.38 -16.14
C SER A 56 -5.44 -3.58 -15.20
N ALA A 57 -4.88 -3.12 -14.09
CA ALA A 57 -5.53 -2.12 -13.26
C ALA A 57 -5.17 -0.73 -13.81
N ASP A 58 -6.19 0.01 -14.23
CA ASP A 58 -6.05 1.44 -14.52
C ASP A 58 -5.87 2.17 -13.19
N PHE A 59 -4.62 2.30 -12.76
CA PHE A 59 -4.31 3.25 -11.70
C PHE A 59 -4.57 4.65 -12.24
N PRO A 60 -5.22 5.54 -11.47
CA PRO A 60 -5.34 6.93 -11.88
C PRO A 60 -3.92 7.48 -12.10
N VAL A 61 -3.56 7.67 -13.37
CA VAL A 61 -2.26 8.22 -13.76
C VAL A 61 -2.26 9.69 -13.38
N ARG A 62 -1.93 9.98 -12.12
CA ARG A 62 -1.70 11.35 -11.68
C ARG A 62 -0.41 11.84 -12.33
N LYS A 63 -0.49 13.00 -12.99
CA LYS A 63 0.70 13.68 -13.51
C LYS A 63 1.67 13.91 -12.36
N SER A 64 2.97 13.69 -12.59
CA SER A 64 4.04 13.90 -11.59
C SER A 64 3.94 15.26 -10.89
N LYS A 65 3.60 16.32 -11.64
CA LYS A 65 3.35 17.67 -11.11
C LYS A 65 2.27 17.71 -10.03
N HIS A 66 1.19 16.97 -10.21
CA HIS A 66 0.08 16.92 -9.25
C HIS A 66 0.50 16.16 -7.98
N ILE A 67 1.25 15.06 -8.12
CA ILE A 67 1.79 14.33 -6.97
C ILE A 67 2.70 15.25 -6.15
N ARG A 68 3.57 16.01 -6.83
CA ARG A 68 4.47 16.94 -6.18
C ARG A 68 3.75 18.06 -5.43
N GLN A 69 2.67 18.61 -6.02
CA GLN A 69 1.85 19.63 -5.36
C GLN A 69 1.15 19.07 -4.11
N GLU A 70 0.65 17.84 -4.15
CA GLU A 70 0.05 17.21 -2.97
C GLU A 70 1.07 16.92 -1.87
N GLN A 71 2.30 16.50 -2.24
CA GLN A 71 3.38 16.28 -1.27
C GLN A 71 3.80 17.57 -0.55
N LEU A 72 3.80 18.71 -1.24
CA LEU A 72 4.11 20.02 -0.64
C LEU A 72 3.02 20.57 0.28
N LYS A 73 1.80 20.00 0.25
CA LYS A 73 0.74 20.37 1.20
C LYS A 73 0.92 19.69 2.56
N ASP A 74 1.68 18.59 2.61
CA ASP A 74 1.99 17.88 3.83
C ASP A 74 3.24 18.50 4.46
N GLU A 75 3.12 19.03 5.69
CA GLU A 75 4.20 19.76 6.35
C GLU A 75 5.40 18.87 6.69
N GLU A 76 5.21 17.58 6.97
CA GLU A 76 6.32 16.67 7.25
C GLU A 76 7.08 16.34 5.95
N LEU A 77 6.35 15.99 4.89
CA LEU A 77 6.95 15.70 3.59
C LEU A 77 7.62 16.93 2.99
N LYS A 78 7.03 18.12 3.13
CA LYS A 78 7.60 19.38 2.68
C LYS A 78 8.95 19.66 3.35
N GLN A 79 9.07 19.46 4.66
CA GLN A 79 10.35 19.64 5.37
C GLN A 79 11.44 18.69 4.83
N ILE A 80 11.06 17.44 4.54
CA ILE A 80 11.99 16.45 3.97
C ILE A 80 12.40 16.88 2.56
N ILE A 81 11.44 17.25 1.71
CA ILE A 81 11.69 17.70 0.33
C ILE A 81 12.63 18.92 0.33
N ASP A 82 12.29 19.94 1.11
CA ASP A 82 13.10 21.17 1.21
C ASP A 82 14.52 20.84 1.70
N CYS A 83 14.67 19.91 2.66
CA CYS A 83 15.97 19.47 3.15
C CYS A 83 16.83 18.78 2.08
N PHE A 84 16.23 18.01 1.17
CA PHE A 84 16.96 17.32 0.10
C PHE A 84 17.23 18.21 -1.12
N GLU A 85 16.38 19.21 -1.38
CA GLU A 85 16.55 20.14 -2.51
C GLU A 85 17.48 21.32 -2.19
N ASN A 86 17.59 21.68 -0.91
CA ASN A 86 18.61 22.61 -0.47
C ASN A 86 20.00 21.96 -0.60
N SER A 87 20.94 22.66 -1.25
CA SER A 87 22.30 22.15 -1.48
C SER A 87 23.14 22.01 -0.19
N SER A 88 22.60 22.42 0.96
CA SER A 88 23.27 22.33 2.26
C SER A 88 23.03 20.94 2.87
N LYS A 89 24.11 20.14 2.94
CA LYS A 89 24.10 18.82 3.60
C LYS A 89 24.20 18.98 5.11
N ASP A 90 23.14 19.51 5.70
CA ASP A 90 23.09 19.82 7.13
C ASP A 90 22.79 18.56 7.96
N GLU A 91 22.84 18.69 9.28
CA GLU A 91 22.54 17.59 10.22
C GLU A 91 21.17 16.94 9.97
N ASN A 92 20.19 17.74 9.51
CA ASN A 92 18.88 17.25 9.10
C ASN A 92 18.95 16.31 7.89
N PHE A 93 19.82 16.59 6.91
CA PHE A 93 20.03 15.72 5.76
C PHE A 93 20.56 14.35 6.19
N ALA A 94 21.55 14.34 7.10
CA ALA A 94 22.10 13.11 7.65
C ALA A 94 21.04 12.33 8.46
N ASN A 95 20.23 13.02 9.27
CA ASN A 95 19.16 12.41 10.06
C ASN A 95 18.10 11.76 9.14
N TRP A 96 17.61 12.46 8.12
CA TRP A 96 16.64 11.89 7.19
C TRP A 96 17.20 10.74 6.37
N THR A 97 18.46 10.84 5.92
CA THR A 97 19.13 9.73 5.23
C THR A 97 19.29 8.51 6.14
N SER A 98 19.62 8.71 7.43
CA SER A 98 19.73 7.62 8.41
C SER A 98 18.41 6.89 8.66
N ARG A 99 17.28 7.59 8.49
CA ARG A 99 15.92 7.04 8.56
C ARG A 99 15.47 6.34 7.28
N GLY A 100 16.31 6.31 6.24
CA GLY A 100 16.05 5.63 4.97
C GLY A 100 15.37 6.49 3.90
N TYR A 101 15.24 7.80 4.11
CA TYR A 101 14.72 8.70 3.07
C TYR A 101 15.80 8.99 2.03
N LEU A 102 15.43 8.90 0.76
CA LEU A 102 16.30 9.14 -0.40
C LEU A 102 15.51 9.94 -1.45
N MET A 103 16.17 10.90 -2.10
CA MET A 103 15.68 11.61 -3.28
C MET A 103 16.59 11.26 -4.46
N ASN A 104 15.98 10.80 -5.56
CA ASN A 104 16.65 10.51 -6.85
C ASN A 104 16.63 11.73 -7.77
#